data_AF-A0A6P3Z485-F1
#
_entry.id   AF-A0A6P3Z485-F1
#
_cell.length_a   1.000
_cell.length_b   1.000
_cell.length_c   1.000
_cell.angle_alpha   90.00
_cell.angle_beta   90.00
_cell.angle_gamma   90.00
#
_symmetry.space_group_name_H-M   'P 1'
#
loop_
_entity.id
_entity.type
_entity.pdbx_description
1 polymer ?
#
loop_
_entity_poly.entity_id
_entity_poly.type
_entity_poly.pdbx_seq_one_letter_code
_entity_poly.pdbx_strand_id
1 'polypeptide(L)'
;MPLLATRYHLIAPDYPGFGHSDAPDPTRYAYTFDHLAKTTDSLLQQLGLKHYALYLHDYGGPVGFRIMVAHPERVDALIVSNANAYEEGLGKKWTAISEYWKDPKAHPEVFESFVSLKGAELRHTLGTSHPERYNPDTWTDEFAHLSQPGQHDIQAALLYDYRTNVASYPAWQAWLRKHKPPTLVVWGKNDPSFIGAGGEAYKRDVPDAEVHLLDAGHFPWDEQVDAIAERVQAFLDKHLARR
;
A
#
# COMPACT_ATOMS: atom_id res chain seq x y z
N MET A 1 -11.02 -9.25 4.91
CA MET A 1 -11.10 -10.14 3.71
C MET A 1 -12.28 -11.11 3.64
N PRO A 2 -12.98 -11.52 4.71
CA PRO A 2 -14.08 -12.51 4.62
C PRO A 2 -15.17 -12.17 3.59
N LEU A 3 -15.49 -10.88 3.42
CA LEU A 3 -16.51 -10.41 2.48
C LEU A 3 -16.20 -10.71 1.00
N LEU A 4 -14.93 -10.93 0.65
CA LEU A 4 -14.50 -11.26 -0.71
C LEU A 4 -14.27 -12.78 -0.90
N ALA A 5 -14.05 -13.51 0.21
CA ALA A 5 -13.61 -14.91 0.18
C ALA A 5 -14.71 -15.87 -0.31
N THR A 6 -15.98 -15.43 -0.31
CA THR A 6 -17.11 -16.20 -0.82
C THR A 6 -17.12 -16.30 -2.35
N ARG A 7 -16.34 -15.46 -3.04
CA ARG A 7 -16.39 -15.32 -4.52
C ARG A 7 -15.03 -15.43 -5.20
N TYR A 8 -13.95 -15.15 -4.48
CA TYR A 8 -12.60 -15.12 -5.04
C TYR A 8 -11.65 -15.98 -4.20
N HIS A 9 -10.67 -16.58 -4.88
CA HIS A 9 -9.49 -17.11 -4.21
C HIS A 9 -8.60 -15.93 -3.81
N LEU A 10 -8.42 -15.73 -2.50
CA LEU A 10 -7.68 -14.60 -1.98
C LEU A 10 -6.32 -15.01 -1.44
N ILE A 11 -5.30 -14.23 -1.76
CA ILE A 11 -3.93 -14.41 -1.24
C ILE A 11 -3.47 -13.06 -0.71
N ALA A 12 -3.12 -13.02 0.57
CA ALA A 12 -2.58 -11.85 1.25
C ALA A 12 -1.33 -12.28 2.04
N PRO A 13 -0.14 -12.18 1.43
CA PRO A 13 1.09 -12.59 2.08
C PRO A 13 1.62 -11.49 3.01
N ASP A 14 2.22 -11.90 4.11
CA ASP A 14 3.09 -11.02 4.88
C ASP A 14 4.44 -10.86 4.15
N TYR A 15 4.99 -9.64 4.12
CA TYR A 15 6.33 -9.40 3.58
C TYR A 15 7.42 -9.86 4.57
N PRO A 16 8.64 -10.21 4.12
CA PRO A 16 9.78 -10.36 5.02
C PRO A 16 9.91 -9.14 5.95
N GLY A 17 10.01 -9.37 7.26
CA GLY A 17 10.00 -8.32 8.29
C GLY A 17 8.61 -7.84 8.73
N PHE A 18 7.53 -8.45 8.25
CA PHE A 18 6.14 -8.09 8.59
C PHE A 18 5.35 -9.30 9.06
N GLY A 19 4.35 -9.05 9.91
CA GLY A 19 3.40 -10.05 10.39
C GLY A 19 4.10 -11.31 10.92
N HIS A 20 3.73 -12.45 10.34
CA HIS A 20 4.27 -13.77 10.70
C HIS A 20 5.32 -14.31 9.73
N SER A 21 5.75 -13.51 8.75
CA SER A 21 6.88 -13.89 7.90
C SER A 21 8.21 -13.72 8.64
N ASP A 22 9.23 -14.46 8.19
CA ASP A 22 10.58 -14.31 8.72
C ASP A 22 11.05 -12.85 8.64
N ALA A 23 11.84 -12.43 9.62
CA ALA A 23 12.57 -11.16 9.63
C ALA A 23 14.08 -11.41 9.61
N PRO A 24 14.68 -11.79 8.45
CA PRO A 24 16.11 -12.04 8.38
C PRO A 24 16.92 -10.80 8.76
N ASP A 25 18.12 -11.02 9.30
CA ASP A 25 19.05 -9.94 9.60
C ASP A 25 19.28 -9.04 8.36
N PRO A 26 19.24 -7.69 8.49
CA PRO A 26 19.43 -6.76 7.37
C PRO A 26 20.77 -6.92 6.61
N THR A 27 21.79 -7.55 7.22
CA THR A 27 23.05 -7.89 6.54
C THR A 27 22.90 -9.07 5.57
N ARG A 28 21.85 -9.87 5.69
CA ARG A 28 21.53 -11.04 4.85
C ARG A 28 20.37 -10.78 3.90
N TYR A 29 19.48 -9.86 4.26
CA TYR A 29 18.34 -9.47 3.44
C TYR A 29 18.26 -7.94 3.36
N ALA A 30 18.54 -7.39 2.19
CA ALA A 30 18.38 -5.94 1.98
C ALA A 30 16.89 -5.60 1.97
N TYR A 31 16.43 -4.82 2.95
CA TYR A 31 15.04 -4.35 3.04
C TYR A 31 14.82 -3.14 2.13
N THR A 32 14.56 -3.43 0.86
CA THR A 32 14.17 -2.45 -0.17
C THR A 32 12.87 -2.88 -0.83
N PHE A 33 12.12 -1.94 -1.40
CA PHE A 33 10.89 -2.26 -2.12
C PHE A 33 11.15 -3.13 -3.36
N ASP A 34 12.32 -3.02 -3.98
CA ASP A 34 12.75 -3.92 -5.06
C ASP A 34 12.90 -5.37 -4.57
N HIS A 35 13.53 -5.56 -3.40
CA HIS A 35 13.75 -6.91 -2.88
C HIS A 35 12.45 -7.53 -2.35
N LEU A 36 11.61 -6.74 -1.67
CA LEU A 36 10.27 -7.17 -1.26
C LEU A 36 9.42 -7.58 -2.47
N ALA A 37 9.46 -6.82 -3.57
CA ALA A 37 8.79 -7.17 -4.82
C ALA A 37 9.31 -8.47 -5.42
N LYS A 38 10.64 -8.67 -5.43
CA LYS A 38 11.25 -9.92 -5.93
C LYS A 38 10.85 -11.14 -5.09
N THR A 39 10.85 -11.01 -3.76
CA THR A 39 10.44 -12.10 -2.86
C THR A 39 8.96 -12.41 -3.03
N THR A 40 8.11 -11.37 -3.13
CA THR A 40 6.67 -11.53 -3.35
C THR A 40 6.39 -12.17 -4.71
N ASP A 41 7.02 -11.72 -5.79
CA ASP A 41 6.89 -12.35 -7.11
C ASP A 41 7.33 -13.83 -7.10
N SER A 42 8.42 -14.16 -6.40
CA SER A 42 8.85 -15.56 -6.23
C SER A 42 7.80 -16.41 -5.53
N LEU A 43 7.10 -15.86 -4.52
CA LEU A 43 5.96 -16.53 -3.89
C LEU A 43 4.81 -16.74 -4.89
N LEU A 44 4.41 -15.71 -5.64
CA LEU A 44 3.34 -15.82 -6.64
C LEU A 44 3.65 -16.90 -7.69
N GLN A 45 4.92 -17.02 -8.10
CA GLN A 45 5.39 -18.07 -9.01
C GLN A 45 5.32 -19.46 -8.39
N GLN A 46 5.74 -19.63 -7.12
CA GLN A 46 5.66 -20.91 -6.40
C GLN A 46 4.20 -21.37 -6.23
N LEU A 47 3.29 -20.43 -6.00
CA LEU A 47 1.85 -20.69 -5.96
C LEU A 47 1.23 -20.96 -7.35
N GLY A 48 2.01 -20.80 -8.43
CA GLY A 48 1.57 -21.08 -9.79
C GLY A 48 0.58 -20.06 -10.36
N LEU A 49 0.56 -18.84 -9.83
CA LEU A 49 -0.40 -17.80 -10.22
C LEU A 49 0.00 -17.14 -11.54
N LYS A 50 -0.84 -17.30 -12.55
CA LYS A 50 -0.59 -16.77 -13.92
C LYS A 50 -1.46 -15.57 -14.27
N HIS A 51 -2.53 -15.36 -13.53
CA HIS A 51 -3.57 -14.37 -13.80
C HIS A 51 -4.19 -13.96 -12.47
N TYR A 52 -4.18 -12.67 -12.14
CA TYR A 52 -4.74 -12.15 -10.90
C TYR A 52 -5.13 -10.68 -11.00
N ALA A 53 -6.07 -10.27 -10.14
CA ALA A 53 -6.25 -8.88 -9.80
C ALA A 53 -5.30 -8.50 -8.65
N LEU A 54 -4.62 -7.36 -8.77
CA LEU A 54 -3.77 -6.81 -7.71
C LEU A 54 -4.58 -5.85 -6.84
N TYR A 55 -4.65 -6.11 -5.53
CA TYR A 55 -5.14 -5.16 -4.55
C TYR A 55 -3.95 -4.53 -3.82
N LEU A 56 -3.75 -3.23 -3.98
CA LEU A 56 -2.57 -2.53 -3.48
C LEU A 56 -2.95 -1.47 -2.45
N HIS A 57 -2.25 -1.46 -1.33
CA HIS A 57 -2.41 -0.46 -0.29
C HIS A 57 -1.07 -0.06 0.34
N ASP A 58 -0.86 1.23 0.60
CA ASP A 58 0.35 1.78 1.22
C ASP A 58 1.64 1.18 0.61
N TYR A 59 2.47 0.47 1.37
CA TYR A 59 3.67 -0.24 0.92
C TYR A 59 3.40 -1.38 -0.07
N GLY A 60 2.19 -1.92 -0.08
CA GLY A 60 1.72 -2.82 -1.14
C GLY A 60 1.65 -2.14 -2.51
N GLY A 61 1.50 -0.81 -2.57
CA GLY A 61 1.64 -0.01 -3.79
C GLY A 61 2.98 -0.24 -4.49
N PRO A 62 4.11 0.24 -3.95
CA PRO A 62 5.42 0.09 -4.56
C PRO A 62 5.85 -1.35 -4.79
N VAL A 63 5.44 -2.30 -3.94
CA VAL A 63 5.68 -3.74 -4.17
C VAL A 63 4.90 -4.23 -5.40
N GLY A 64 3.58 -3.98 -5.42
CA GLY A 64 2.69 -4.40 -6.50
C GLY A 64 3.00 -3.74 -7.85
N PHE A 65 3.32 -2.44 -7.87
CA PHE A 65 3.66 -1.74 -9.11
C PHE A 65 4.92 -2.29 -9.76
N ARG A 66 5.92 -2.71 -8.98
CA ARG A 66 7.12 -3.38 -9.50
C ARG A 66 6.80 -4.73 -10.13
N ILE A 67 5.94 -5.53 -9.48
CA ILE A 67 5.47 -6.82 -10.01
C ILE A 67 4.67 -6.60 -11.30
N MET A 68 3.74 -5.64 -11.30
CA MET A 68 2.91 -5.26 -12.43
C MET A 68 3.75 -4.83 -13.65
N VAL A 69 4.81 -4.03 -13.43
CA VAL A 69 5.71 -3.60 -14.51
C VAL A 69 6.55 -4.77 -15.03
N ALA A 70 7.01 -5.66 -14.15
CA ALA A 70 7.84 -6.80 -14.52
C ALA A 70 7.06 -7.90 -15.26
N HIS A 71 5.80 -8.13 -14.88
CA HIS A 71 4.95 -9.22 -15.39
C HIS A 71 3.57 -8.70 -15.81
N PRO A 72 3.48 -7.80 -16.81
CA PRO A 72 2.21 -7.21 -17.25
C PRO A 72 1.19 -8.27 -17.69
N GLU A 73 1.64 -9.42 -18.18
CA GLU A 73 0.80 -10.51 -18.65
C GLU A 73 0.00 -11.21 -17.55
N ARG A 74 0.37 -11.01 -16.27
CA ARG A 74 -0.28 -11.65 -15.12
C ARG A 74 -1.34 -10.80 -14.45
N VAL A 75 -1.42 -9.50 -14.79
CA VAL A 75 -2.31 -8.54 -14.13
C VAL A 75 -3.58 -8.36 -14.95
N ASP A 76 -4.68 -8.95 -14.46
CA ASP A 76 -5.99 -8.86 -15.13
C ASP A 76 -6.75 -7.58 -14.74
N ALA A 77 -6.54 -7.08 -13.50
CA ALA A 77 -7.17 -5.87 -12.98
C ALA A 77 -6.35 -5.26 -11.84
N LEU A 78 -6.55 -3.97 -11.58
CA LEU A 78 -5.89 -3.23 -10.51
C LEU A 78 -6.91 -2.60 -9.55
N ILE A 79 -6.76 -2.85 -8.27
CA ILE A 79 -7.49 -2.19 -7.19
C ILE A 79 -6.47 -1.42 -6.35
N VAL A 80 -6.62 -0.10 -6.29
CA VAL A 80 -5.72 0.80 -5.57
C VAL A 80 -6.47 1.36 -4.36
N SER A 81 -5.92 1.15 -3.17
CA SER A 81 -6.45 1.66 -1.90
C SER A 81 -5.39 2.45 -1.17
N ASN A 82 -5.37 3.78 -1.28
CA ASN A 82 -4.36 4.63 -0.62
C ASN A 82 -2.89 4.23 -0.97
N ALA A 83 -2.67 3.67 -2.16
CA ALA A 83 -1.34 3.34 -2.68
C ALA A 83 -0.94 4.37 -3.74
N ASN A 84 0.05 5.21 -3.45
CA ASN A 84 0.36 6.37 -4.28
C ASN A 84 1.36 6.10 -5.42
N ALA A 85 1.09 6.71 -6.57
CA ALA A 85 1.95 6.69 -7.76
C ALA A 85 2.15 8.10 -8.36
N TYR A 86 1.79 9.15 -7.62
CA TYR A 86 1.63 10.52 -8.12
C TYR A 86 2.18 11.54 -7.13
N GLU A 87 2.89 12.57 -7.61
CA GLU A 87 3.38 13.64 -6.73
C GLU A 87 2.22 14.41 -6.07
N GLU A 88 1.07 14.46 -6.73
CA GLU A 88 -0.18 15.05 -6.22
C GLU A 88 -0.68 14.39 -4.94
N GLY A 89 -0.33 13.13 -4.69
CA GLY A 89 -0.63 12.44 -3.43
C GLY A 89 0.33 12.78 -2.29
N LEU A 90 1.46 13.43 -2.57
CA LEU A 90 2.49 13.75 -1.58
C LEU A 90 2.14 15.06 -0.84
N GLY A 91 1.32 14.95 0.21
CA GLY A 91 0.94 16.08 1.07
C GLY A 91 2.04 16.55 2.02
N LYS A 92 1.68 17.40 3.00
CA LYS A 92 2.61 18.05 3.96
C LYS A 92 3.55 17.08 4.69
N LYS A 93 3.07 15.87 5.01
CA LYS A 93 3.87 14.82 5.67
C LYS A 93 5.16 14.50 4.89
N TRP A 94 5.08 14.54 3.55
CA TRP A 94 6.20 14.20 2.69
C TRP A 94 7.29 15.26 2.63
N THR A 95 7.02 16.50 3.08
CA THR A 95 8.06 17.52 3.24
C THR A 95 9.08 17.10 4.29
N ALA A 96 8.62 16.68 5.48
CA ALA A 96 9.51 16.21 6.55
C ALA A 96 10.24 14.91 6.17
N ILE A 97 9.54 13.98 5.50
CA ILE A 97 10.16 12.74 5.00
C ILE A 97 11.25 13.05 3.94
N SER A 98 11.02 14.03 3.06
CA SER A 98 12.01 14.46 2.06
C SER A 98 13.26 15.07 2.70
N GLU A 99 13.11 15.81 3.79
CA GLU A 99 14.25 16.33 4.57
C GLU A 99 14.99 15.20 5.29
N TYR A 100 14.26 14.27 5.91
CA TYR A 100 14.82 13.05 6.49
C TYR A 100 15.66 12.25 5.49
N TRP A 101 15.23 12.13 4.23
CA TRP A 101 16.03 11.42 3.21
C TRP A 101 17.37 12.09 2.88
N LYS A 102 17.52 13.40 3.07
CA LYS A 102 18.77 14.11 2.82
C LYS A 102 19.79 13.87 3.93
N ASP A 103 19.32 13.83 5.18
CA ASP A 103 20.14 13.54 6.35
C ASP A 103 19.31 12.87 7.46
N PRO A 104 19.21 11.52 7.45
CA PRO A 104 18.44 10.79 8.46
C PRO A 104 18.91 11.03 9.89
N LYS A 105 20.20 11.34 10.08
CA LYS A 105 20.78 11.56 11.41
C LYS A 105 20.44 12.94 11.96
N ALA A 106 20.19 13.92 11.09
CA ALA A 106 19.73 15.24 11.49
C ALA A 106 18.23 15.28 11.81
N HIS A 107 17.46 14.29 11.35
CA HIS A 107 16.01 14.22 11.48
C HIS A 107 15.49 12.92 12.15
N PRO A 108 16.07 12.47 13.29
CA PRO A 108 15.67 11.23 13.93
C PRO A 108 14.18 11.24 14.35
N GLU A 109 13.61 12.42 14.63
CA GLU A 109 12.22 12.59 15.05
C GLU A 109 11.21 12.07 14.03
N VAL A 110 11.55 12.06 12.74
CA VAL A 110 10.68 11.53 11.68
C VAL A 110 10.51 10.03 11.84
N PHE A 111 11.62 9.31 12.03
CA PHE A 111 11.60 7.87 12.23
C PHE A 111 11.05 7.50 13.61
N GLU A 112 11.46 8.19 14.68
CA GLU A 112 10.97 7.96 16.03
C GLU A 112 9.46 8.15 16.13
N SER A 113 8.92 9.22 15.53
CA SER A 113 7.47 9.41 15.44
C SER A 113 6.80 8.29 14.65
N PHE A 114 7.41 7.84 13.55
CA PHE A 114 6.86 6.78 12.69
C PHE A 114 6.77 5.42 13.39
N VAL A 115 7.69 5.07 14.30
CA VAL A 115 7.64 3.78 15.02
C VAL A 115 7.03 3.86 16.42
N SER A 116 6.72 5.06 16.92
CA SER A 116 6.09 5.24 18.22
C SER A 116 4.67 4.68 18.29
N LEU A 117 4.21 4.32 19.49
CA LEU A 117 2.81 3.94 19.74
C LEU A 117 1.83 5.04 19.30
N LYS A 118 2.18 6.32 19.52
CA LYS A 118 1.34 7.43 19.08
C LYS A 118 1.29 7.54 17.56
N GLY A 119 2.41 7.29 16.89
CA GLY A 119 2.49 7.22 15.43
C GLY A 119 1.63 6.10 14.86
N ALA A 120 1.68 4.91 15.47
CA ALA A 120 0.80 3.79 15.13
C ALA A 120 -0.67 4.20 15.28
N GLU A 121 -1.10 4.68 16.47
CA GLU A 121 -2.49 5.13 16.71
C GLU A 121 -2.96 6.16 15.67
N LEU A 122 -2.13 7.18 15.39
CA LEU A 122 -2.47 8.23 14.43
C LEU A 122 -2.51 7.73 12.99
N ARG A 123 -1.74 6.71 12.59
CA ARG A 123 -1.85 6.13 11.24
C ARG A 123 -3.25 5.54 11.00
N HIS A 124 -3.86 4.95 12.02
CA HIS A 124 -5.21 4.39 11.94
C HIS A 124 -6.29 5.47 12.07
N THR A 125 -6.16 6.34 13.07
CA THR A 125 -7.24 7.24 13.50
C THR A 125 -7.21 8.64 12.89
N LEU A 126 -6.09 9.07 12.30
CA LEU A 126 -6.03 10.42 11.74
C LEU A 126 -6.81 10.47 10.40
N GLY A 127 -7.73 11.43 10.32
CA GLY A 127 -8.61 11.61 9.15
C GLY A 127 -10.02 11.02 9.33
N THR A 128 -10.29 10.31 10.44
CA THR A 128 -11.65 9.91 10.79
C THR A 128 -12.40 10.98 11.60
N SER A 129 -13.71 11.04 11.43
CA SER A 129 -14.65 11.76 12.30
C SER A 129 -15.28 10.86 13.38
N HIS A 130 -14.93 9.57 13.38
CA HIS A 130 -15.49 8.49 14.19
C HIS A 130 -14.40 7.63 14.87
N PRO A 131 -13.48 8.23 15.64
CA PRO A 131 -12.38 7.49 16.29
C PRO A 131 -12.88 6.39 17.24
N GLU A 132 -14.11 6.50 17.76
CA GLU A 132 -14.74 5.50 18.62
C GLU A 132 -15.05 4.16 17.93
N ARG A 133 -15.01 4.12 16.59
CA ARG A 133 -15.32 2.91 15.81
C ARG A 133 -14.10 2.02 15.56
N TYR A 134 -12.91 2.51 15.86
CA TYR A 134 -11.69 1.76 15.66
C TYR A 134 -11.47 0.76 16.79
N ASN A 135 -11.05 -0.46 16.42
CA ASN A 135 -10.56 -1.41 17.40
C ASN A 135 -9.12 -1.01 17.80
N PRO A 136 -8.84 -0.71 19.09
CA PRO A 136 -7.48 -0.41 19.54
C PRO A 136 -6.43 -1.46 19.21
N ASP A 137 -6.85 -2.72 19.05
CA ASP A 137 -5.96 -3.81 18.66
C ASP A 137 -5.20 -3.49 17.37
N THR A 138 -5.79 -2.71 16.43
CA THR A 138 -5.14 -2.43 15.13
C THR A 138 -3.81 -1.71 15.26
N TRP A 139 -3.68 -0.74 16.16
CA TRP A 139 -2.44 -0.02 16.36
C TRP A 139 -1.59 -0.59 17.51
N THR A 140 -2.20 -1.27 18.49
CA THR A 140 -1.40 -1.93 19.54
C THR A 140 -0.68 -3.16 19.01
N ASP A 141 -1.30 -3.94 18.12
CA ASP A 141 -0.65 -5.07 17.45
C ASP A 141 0.45 -4.59 16.51
N GLU A 142 0.20 -3.52 15.76
CA GLU A 142 1.23 -2.87 14.94
C GLU A 142 2.42 -2.44 15.80
N PHE A 143 2.17 -1.73 16.90
CA PHE A 143 3.24 -1.29 17.80
C PHE A 143 3.99 -2.46 18.44
N ALA A 144 3.30 -3.55 18.79
CA ALA A 144 3.93 -4.76 19.31
C ALA A 144 4.89 -5.41 18.29
N HIS A 145 4.53 -5.40 17.01
CA HIS A 145 5.44 -5.85 15.94
C HIS A 145 6.59 -4.88 15.72
N LEU A 146 6.33 -3.56 15.69
CA LEU A 146 7.38 -2.54 15.56
C LEU A 146 8.41 -2.60 16.69
N SER A 147 7.99 -3.03 17.89
CA SER A 147 8.82 -3.13 19.08
C SER A 147 9.69 -4.38 19.16
N GLN A 148 9.59 -5.32 18.20
CA GLN A 148 10.43 -6.53 18.22
C GLN A 148 11.90 -6.20 17.93
N PRO A 149 12.86 -7.01 18.44
CA PRO A 149 14.27 -6.81 18.17
C PRO A 149 14.57 -6.75 16.66
N GLY A 150 15.34 -5.75 16.23
CA GLY A 150 15.73 -5.55 14.83
C GLY A 150 14.70 -4.85 13.95
N GLN A 151 13.44 -4.70 14.39
CA GLN A 151 12.40 -4.09 13.55
C GLN A 151 12.62 -2.60 13.29
N HIS A 152 13.24 -1.88 14.21
CA HIS A 152 13.58 -0.48 13.96
C HIS A 152 14.56 -0.34 12.78
N ASP A 153 15.56 -1.22 12.67
CA ASP A 153 16.52 -1.18 11.55
C ASP A 153 15.82 -1.49 10.21
N ILE A 154 14.91 -2.46 10.22
CA ILE A 154 14.08 -2.84 9.06
C ILE A 154 13.20 -1.67 8.61
N GLN A 155 12.46 -1.07 9.54
CA GLN A 155 11.55 0.04 9.23
C GLN A 155 12.32 1.31 8.83
N ALA A 156 13.48 1.58 9.43
CA ALA A 156 14.34 2.68 9.03
C ALA A 156 14.87 2.50 7.60
N ALA A 157 15.26 1.27 7.24
CA ALA A 157 15.69 0.93 5.88
C ALA A 157 14.57 1.17 4.86
N LEU A 158 13.35 0.70 5.13
CA LEU A 158 12.20 0.87 4.23
C LEU A 158 11.74 2.33 4.14
N LEU A 159 11.68 3.05 5.27
CA LEU A 159 11.33 4.47 5.28
C LEU A 159 12.33 5.29 4.45
N TYR A 160 13.63 4.97 4.56
CA TYR A 160 14.66 5.59 3.74
C TYR A 160 14.53 5.20 2.27
N ASP A 161 14.34 3.91 1.98
CA ASP A 161 14.22 3.36 0.62
C ASP A 161 12.99 3.88 -0.14
N TYR A 162 11.95 4.36 0.55
CA TYR A 162 10.73 4.86 -0.08
C TYR A 162 11.00 5.97 -1.11
N ARG A 163 12.09 6.73 -1.00
CA ARG A 163 12.50 7.71 -2.02
C ARG A 163 12.62 7.11 -3.44
N THR A 164 12.96 5.82 -3.53
CA THR A 164 13.07 5.09 -4.82
C THR A 164 11.69 4.90 -5.47
N ASN A 165 10.62 4.88 -4.67
CA ASN A 165 9.24 4.78 -5.15
C ASN A 165 8.84 6.07 -5.87
N VAL A 166 9.13 7.24 -5.27
CA VAL A 166 8.87 8.54 -5.89
C VAL A 166 9.62 8.66 -7.22
N ALA A 167 10.88 8.25 -7.26
CA ALA A 167 11.67 8.22 -8.49
C ALA A 167 11.10 7.25 -9.55
N SER A 168 10.32 6.24 -9.15
CA SER A 168 9.73 5.23 -10.02
C SER A 168 8.35 5.61 -10.56
N TYR A 169 7.71 6.67 -10.02
CA TYR A 169 6.37 7.10 -10.46
C TYR A 169 6.26 7.28 -11.99
N PRO A 170 7.20 7.93 -12.70
CA PRO A 170 7.09 8.07 -14.16
C PRO A 170 7.00 6.74 -14.91
N ALA A 171 7.70 5.70 -14.44
CA ALA A 171 7.68 4.38 -15.05
C ALA A 171 6.34 3.67 -14.83
N TRP A 172 5.77 3.76 -13.62
CA TRP A 172 4.45 3.18 -13.31
C TRP A 172 3.34 3.89 -14.07
N GLN A 173 3.39 5.22 -14.13
CA GLN A 173 2.45 6.03 -14.92
C GLN A 173 2.55 5.72 -16.42
N ALA A 174 3.76 5.55 -16.96
CA ALA A 174 3.95 5.14 -18.35
C ALA A 174 3.36 3.75 -18.63
N TRP A 175 3.52 2.82 -17.70
CA TRP A 175 2.89 1.50 -17.79
C TRP A 175 1.36 1.61 -17.78
N LEU A 176 0.78 2.41 -16.88
CA LEU A 176 -0.67 2.64 -16.79
C LEU A 176 -1.22 3.24 -18.10
N ARG A 177 -0.57 4.26 -18.66
CA ARG A 177 -0.96 4.86 -19.95
C ARG A 177 -0.94 3.87 -21.10
N LYS A 178 0.05 2.97 -21.10
CA LYS A 178 0.25 1.99 -22.17
C LYS A 178 -0.79 0.86 -22.11
N HIS A 179 -1.00 0.28 -20.93
CA HIS A 179 -1.80 -0.93 -20.79
C HIS A 179 -3.25 -0.66 -20.42
N LYS A 180 -3.53 0.46 -19.75
CA LYS A 180 -4.87 0.89 -19.29
C LYS A 180 -5.68 -0.28 -18.72
N PRO A 181 -5.15 -0.99 -17.71
CA PRO A 181 -5.90 -2.11 -17.15
C PRO A 181 -7.21 -1.61 -16.53
N PRO A 182 -8.23 -2.48 -16.41
CA PRO A 182 -9.34 -2.20 -15.51
C PRO A 182 -8.81 -1.76 -14.15
N THR A 183 -9.21 -0.57 -13.71
CA THR A 183 -8.69 0.04 -12.49
C THR A 183 -9.82 0.57 -11.62
N LEU A 184 -9.85 0.11 -10.36
CA LEU A 184 -10.68 0.65 -9.29
C LEU A 184 -9.77 1.36 -8.28
N VAL A 185 -10.11 2.59 -7.92
CA VAL A 185 -9.45 3.36 -6.86
C VAL A 185 -10.46 3.60 -5.76
N VAL A 186 -10.19 3.09 -4.56
CA VAL A 186 -10.98 3.29 -3.34
C VAL A 186 -10.11 3.97 -2.30
N TRP A 187 -10.29 5.26 -2.10
CA TRP A 187 -9.29 6.08 -1.41
C TRP A 187 -9.90 6.83 -0.23
N GLY A 188 -9.26 6.80 0.94
CA GLY A 188 -9.65 7.65 2.06
C GLY A 188 -9.41 9.14 1.76
N LYS A 189 -10.48 9.92 1.60
CA LYS A 189 -10.39 11.34 1.19
C LYS A 189 -9.63 12.20 2.21
N ASN A 190 -9.58 11.76 3.47
CA ASN A 190 -8.94 12.46 4.59
C ASN A 190 -7.57 11.84 4.94
N ASP A 191 -7.00 10.99 4.08
CA ASP A 191 -5.75 10.28 4.36
C ASP A 191 -4.57 11.27 4.57
N PRO A 192 -3.93 11.24 5.76
CA PRO A 192 -2.78 12.10 6.08
C PRO A 192 -1.45 11.59 5.46
N SER A 193 -1.37 10.32 5.07
CA SER A 193 -0.21 9.71 4.43
C SER A 193 -0.17 10.03 2.94
N PHE A 194 -1.27 9.80 2.22
CA PHE A 194 -1.39 10.17 0.81
C PHE A 194 -2.71 10.89 0.53
N ILE A 195 -2.63 12.17 0.20
CA ILE A 195 -3.82 13.01 0.09
C ILE A 195 -4.68 12.60 -1.11
N GLY A 196 -5.99 12.88 -1.06
CA GLY A 196 -6.98 12.43 -2.05
C GLY A 196 -6.65 12.76 -3.50
N ALA A 197 -5.91 13.84 -3.76
CA ALA A 197 -5.44 14.20 -5.10
C ALA A 197 -4.58 13.10 -5.76
N GLY A 198 -3.85 12.29 -4.97
CA GLY A 198 -3.13 11.12 -5.48
C GLY A 198 -4.04 10.03 -6.02
N GLY A 199 -5.19 9.79 -5.38
CA GLY A 199 -6.21 8.86 -5.87
C GLY A 199 -6.90 9.34 -7.14
N GLU A 200 -7.20 10.65 -7.23
CA GLU A 200 -7.79 11.26 -8.43
C GLU A 200 -6.83 11.24 -9.63
N ALA A 201 -5.52 11.39 -9.39
CA ALA A 201 -4.50 11.46 -10.41
C ALA A 201 -4.40 10.21 -11.29
N TYR A 202 -4.87 9.04 -10.82
CA TYR A 202 -4.97 7.82 -11.64
C TYR A 202 -5.76 8.02 -12.94
N LYS A 203 -6.79 8.88 -12.93
CA LYS A 203 -7.58 9.19 -14.15
C LYS A 203 -6.78 9.85 -15.25
N ARG A 204 -5.62 10.46 -14.93
CA ARG A 204 -4.73 11.03 -15.95
C ARG A 204 -4.19 9.95 -16.89
N ASP A 205 -3.84 8.79 -16.33
CA ASP A 205 -3.18 7.72 -17.09
C ASP A 205 -4.15 6.59 -17.47
N VAL A 206 -5.22 6.40 -16.68
CA VAL A 206 -6.32 5.47 -16.95
C VAL A 206 -7.66 6.23 -16.89
N PRO A 207 -8.09 6.90 -17.99
CA PRO A 207 -9.30 7.74 -17.98
C PRO A 207 -10.58 7.04 -17.55
N ASP A 208 -10.68 5.73 -17.82
CA ASP A 208 -11.82 4.89 -17.47
C ASP A 208 -11.75 4.32 -16.05
N ALA A 209 -10.75 4.70 -15.24
CA ALA A 209 -10.63 4.24 -13.86
C ALA A 209 -11.85 4.68 -13.02
N GLU A 210 -12.41 3.72 -12.28
CA GLU A 210 -13.46 3.96 -11.31
C GLU A 210 -12.83 4.53 -10.04
N VAL A 211 -13.00 5.83 -9.77
CA VAL A 211 -12.38 6.51 -8.61
C VAL A 211 -13.43 6.90 -7.60
N HIS A 212 -13.25 6.43 -6.36
CA HIS A 212 -14.12 6.69 -5.23
C HIS A 212 -13.30 7.22 -4.05
N LEU A 213 -13.47 8.51 -3.75
CA LEU A 213 -12.97 9.10 -2.51
C LEU A 213 -14.00 8.87 -1.40
N LEU A 214 -13.61 8.15 -0.37
CA LEU A 214 -14.44 7.71 0.76
C LEU A 214 -14.19 8.62 1.97
N ASP A 215 -15.21 8.82 2.81
CA ASP A 215 -15.03 9.52 4.09
C ASP A 215 -14.31 8.61 5.08
N ALA A 216 -12.99 8.57 4.95
CA ALA A 216 -12.09 7.77 5.78
C ALA A 216 -10.65 8.30 5.74
N GLY A 217 -9.85 7.84 6.70
CA GLY A 217 -8.40 8.09 6.80
C GLY A 217 -7.54 7.16 5.93
N HIS A 218 -6.34 6.82 6.42
CA HIS A 218 -5.36 6.04 5.66
C HIS A 218 -5.79 4.60 5.39
N PHE A 219 -6.44 3.95 6.36
CA PHE A 219 -6.98 2.59 6.25
C PHE A 219 -8.50 2.64 6.03
N PRO A 220 -8.98 2.86 4.80
CA PRO A 220 -10.38 3.18 4.57
C PRO A 220 -11.34 2.02 4.90
N TRP A 221 -10.85 0.78 4.97
CA TRP A 221 -11.64 -0.36 5.38
C TRP A 221 -11.92 -0.44 6.88
N ASP A 222 -11.24 0.33 7.73
CA ASP A 222 -11.59 0.34 9.15
C ASP A 222 -12.95 1.04 9.40
N GLU A 223 -13.38 1.88 8.46
CA GLU A 223 -14.65 2.63 8.55
C GLU A 223 -15.64 2.26 7.45
N GLN A 224 -15.15 1.93 6.26
CA GLN A 224 -15.95 1.79 5.03
C GLN A 224 -15.87 0.36 4.46
N VAL A 225 -15.64 -0.66 5.31
CA VAL A 225 -15.41 -2.06 4.87
C VAL A 225 -16.48 -2.59 3.92
N ASP A 226 -17.76 -2.37 4.23
CA ASP A 226 -18.88 -2.90 3.44
C ASP A 226 -18.97 -2.19 2.08
N ALA A 227 -18.84 -0.87 2.08
CA ALA A 227 -18.85 -0.06 0.85
C ALA A 227 -17.66 -0.41 -0.06
N ILE A 228 -16.47 -0.64 0.51
CA ILE A 228 -15.30 -1.09 -0.25
C ILE A 228 -15.52 -2.50 -0.80
N ALA A 229 -16.01 -3.43 0.01
CA ALA A 229 -16.24 -4.80 -0.41
C ALA A 229 -17.28 -4.89 -1.53
N GLU A 230 -18.37 -4.13 -1.46
CA GLU A 230 -19.39 -4.06 -2.51
C GLU A 230 -18.78 -3.55 -3.83
N ARG A 231 -17.99 -2.47 -3.77
CA ARG A 231 -17.32 -1.89 -4.95
C ARG A 231 -16.33 -2.84 -5.58
N VAL A 232 -15.49 -3.48 -4.76
CA VAL A 232 -14.52 -4.47 -5.24
C VAL A 232 -15.23 -5.63 -5.91
N GLN A 233 -16.29 -6.17 -5.31
CA GLN A 233 -17.06 -7.26 -5.92
C GLN A 233 -17.70 -6.84 -7.24
N ALA A 234 -18.38 -5.69 -7.28
CA ALA A 234 -19.02 -5.20 -8.49
C ALA A 234 -18.01 -4.96 -9.63
N PHE A 235 -16.86 -4.39 -9.30
CA PHE A 235 -15.77 -4.14 -10.24
C PHE A 235 -15.16 -5.46 -10.77
N LEU A 236 -14.82 -6.40 -9.89
CA LEU A 236 -14.24 -7.67 -10.29
C LEU A 236 -15.24 -8.53 -11.07
N ASP A 237 -16.53 -8.51 -10.73
CA ASP A 237 -17.58 -9.19 -11.50
C ASP A 237 -17.73 -8.67 -12.94
N LYS A 238 -17.51 -7.37 -13.11
CA LYS A 238 -17.60 -6.69 -14.41
C LYS A 238 -16.38 -6.99 -15.28
N HIS A 239 -15.19 -7.14 -14.69
CA HIS A 239 -13.93 -7.17 -15.42
C HIS A 239 -13.24 -8.53 -15.47
N LEU A 240 -13.49 -9.41 -14.50
CA LEU A 240 -12.97 -10.77 -14.51
C LEU A 240 -14.03 -11.72 -15.06
N ALA A 241 -13.64 -12.52 -16.06
CA ALA A 241 -14.48 -13.63 -16.49
C ALA A 241 -14.64 -14.61 -15.31
N ARG A 242 -15.88 -15.01 -15.01
CA ARG A 242 -16.13 -16.12 -14.08
C ARG A 242 -15.46 -17.37 -14.65
N ARG A 243 -14.36 -17.80 -14.04
CA ARG A 243 -13.68 -19.05 -14.36
C ARG A 243 -14.26 -20.18 -13.53
#